data_AF-G5KCL3-F1
#
_entry.id   AF-G5KCL3-F1
#
_cell.length_a   1.000
_cell.length_b   1.000
_cell.length_c   1.000
_cell.angle_alpha   90.00
_cell.angle_beta   90.00
_cell.angle_gamma   90.00
#
_symmetry.space_group_name_H-M   'P 1'
#
loop_
_entity.id
_entity.type
_entity.pdbx_description
1 polymer ?
#
loop_
_entity_poly.entity_id
_entity_poly.type
_entity_poly.pdbx_seq_one_letter_code
_entity_poly.pdbx_strand_id
1 'polypeptide(L)'
;MTSAYEKAQRGELNMSSNYTVKSSDIVVASTALANSAGQTYSLDTIARFMVQYSDNTATNIMISAIGGVSAVNAEIRRMGYTQTTLNRYMRIQSQIDAGLENYINVHEAVDLLKNIYNNTLQNTTAEPTMLADLSNNYYKLWLPASIQSQAQTWDKPGNDGTFGVENDIAAIKVNGKTYIVGVLTQHTGSNGVSNTGVFANFGKSIVTVMA
;
A
#
# COMPACT_ATOMS: atom_id res chain seq x y z
N MET A 1 3.93 -5.62 -0.27
CA MET A 1 3.73 -6.63 0.79
C MET A 1 3.37 -7.97 0.18
N THR A 2 2.30 -8.01 -0.62
CA THR A 2 1.86 -9.19 -1.36
C THR A 2 2.99 -9.96 -2.06
N SER A 3 3.75 -9.30 -2.93
CA SER A 3 4.89 -9.90 -3.63
C SER A 3 5.95 -10.52 -2.69
N ALA A 4 6.14 -9.96 -1.49
CA ALA A 4 7.08 -10.52 -0.52
C ALA A 4 6.54 -11.83 0.08
N TYR A 5 5.26 -11.86 0.44
CA TYR A 5 4.60 -13.07 0.96
C TYR A 5 4.47 -14.16 -0.12
N GLU A 6 4.18 -13.79 -1.37
CA GLU A 6 4.20 -14.70 -2.52
C GLU A 6 5.55 -15.42 -2.64
N LYS A 7 6.64 -14.65 -2.59
CA LYS A 7 7.99 -15.20 -2.63
C LYS A 7 8.32 -16.03 -1.40
N ALA A 8 7.85 -15.61 -0.22
CA ALA A 8 8.04 -16.36 1.01
C ALA A 8 7.34 -17.72 0.99
N GLN A 9 6.11 -17.78 0.46
CA GLN A 9 5.37 -19.03 0.28
C GLN A 9 6.15 -20.01 -0.64
N ARG A 10 6.88 -19.49 -1.61
CA ARG A 10 7.74 -20.29 -2.52
C ARG A 10 9.15 -20.53 -1.98
N GLY A 11 9.48 -20.08 -0.78
CA GLY A 11 10.82 -20.21 -0.19
C GLY A 11 11.88 -19.33 -0.86
N GLU A 12 11.48 -18.36 -1.68
CA GLU A 12 12.37 -17.44 -2.40
C GLU A 12 12.76 -16.21 -1.56
N LEU A 13 12.05 -15.96 -0.45
CA LEU A 13 12.32 -14.87 0.48
C LEU A 13 12.01 -15.32 1.91
N ASN A 14 12.89 -15.04 2.86
CA ASN A 14 12.62 -15.30 4.28
C ASN A 14 12.19 -14.01 4.99
N MET A 15 10.91 -13.90 5.33
CA MET A 15 10.36 -12.71 6.01
C MET A 15 10.91 -12.52 7.44
N SER A 16 11.44 -13.56 8.06
CA SER A 16 12.10 -13.48 9.37
C SER A 16 13.57 -13.05 9.27
N SER A 17 14.13 -12.89 8.07
CA SER A 17 15.49 -12.38 7.90
C SER A 17 15.62 -10.97 8.46
N ASN A 18 16.73 -10.75 9.18
CA ASN A 18 17.07 -9.46 9.73
C ASN A 18 17.68 -8.54 8.66
N TYR A 19 17.34 -7.26 8.74
CA TYR A 19 17.90 -6.20 7.93
C TYR A 19 18.30 -5.03 8.82
N THR A 20 19.57 -4.63 8.74
CA THR A 20 20.08 -3.43 9.41
C THR A 20 19.93 -2.24 8.48
N VAL A 21 19.10 -1.27 8.89
CA VAL A 21 18.83 -0.05 8.11
C VAL A 21 20.11 0.77 8.00
N LYS A 22 20.51 1.12 6.77
CA LYS A 22 21.67 1.96 6.50
C LYS A 22 21.23 3.40 6.39
N SER A 23 22.14 4.33 6.69
CA SER A 23 21.88 5.76 6.45
C SER A 23 21.56 6.05 4.98
N SER A 24 22.11 5.27 4.04
CA SER A 24 21.82 5.39 2.60
C SER A 24 20.44 4.92 2.18
N ASP A 25 19.75 4.14 3.01
CA ASP A 25 18.40 3.63 2.70
C ASP A 25 17.34 4.71 2.97
N ILE A 26 17.65 5.65 3.86
CA ILE A 26 16.68 6.63 4.38
C ILE A 26 16.37 7.67 3.31
N VAL A 27 15.11 7.71 2.90
CA VAL A 27 14.58 8.71 1.97
C VAL A 27 13.56 9.62 2.66
N VAL A 28 13.36 10.81 2.10
CA VAL A 28 12.39 11.79 2.62
C VAL A 28 10.96 11.24 2.66
N ALA A 29 10.10 11.85 3.48
CA ALA A 29 8.73 11.40 3.72
C ALA A 29 8.65 9.94 4.20
N SER A 30 9.67 9.48 4.94
CA SER A 30 9.61 8.25 5.73
C SER A 30 9.16 8.60 7.15
N THR A 31 8.54 7.64 7.82
CA THR A 31 7.85 7.82 9.10
C THR A 31 8.48 6.93 10.15
N ALA A 32 8.25 5.62 10.07
CA ALA A 32 8.74 4.63 11.02
C ALA A 32 10.27 4.46 10.97
N LEU A 33 10.90 4.60 9.81
CA LEU A 33 12.34 4.35 9.62
C LEU A 33 13.21 5.61 9.49
N ALA A 34 12.63 6.81 9.63
CA ALA A 34 13.32 8.08 9.37
C ALA A 34 14.58 8.31 10.21
N ASN A 35 14.66 7.73 11.41
CA ASN A 35 15.81 7.85 12.32
C ASN A 35 16.36 6.48 12.75
N SER A 36 16.21 5.48 11.89
CA SER A 36 16.49 4.09 12.24
C SER A 36 17.82 3.56 11.72
N ALA A 37 18.70 4.42 11.20
CA ALA A 37 20.03 4.01 10.75
C ALA A 37 20.79 3.26 11.87
N GLY A 38 21.35 2.10 11.53
CA GLY A 38 22.02 1.19 12.46
C GLY A 38 21.08 0.27 13.25
N GLN A 39 19.76 0.51 13.24
CA GLN A 39 18.79 -0.39 13.86
C GLN A 39 18.48 -1.58 12.95
N THR A 40 18.19 -2.73 13.57
CA THR A 40 17.88 -3.98 12.87
C THR A 40 16.43 -4.38 13.09
N TYR A 41 15.74 -4.73 12.00
CA TYR A 41 14.37 -5.24 12.02
C TYR A 41 14.26 -6.49 11.14
N SER A 42 13.26 -7.33 11.39
CA SER A 42 12.90 -8.37 10.43
C SER A 42 12.29 -7.76 9.16
N LEU A 43 12.43 -8.43 8.01
CA LEU A 43 11.74 -8.02 6.78
C LEU A 43 10.21 -7.98 6.95
N ASP A 44 9.65 -8.84 7.80
CA ASP A 44 8.25 -8.79 8.23
C ASP A 44 7.88 -7.44 8.87
N THR A 45 8.69 -6.97 9.82
CA THR A 45 8.48 -5.68 10.48
C THR A 45 8.63 -4.52 9.50
N ILE A 46 9.60 -4.59 8.58
CA ILE A 46 9.79 -3.57 7.54
C ILE A 46 8.58 -3.55 6.59
N ALA A 47 8.08 -4.72 6.17
CA ALA A 47 6.88 -4.80 5.33
C ALA A 47 5.65 -4.20 6.03
N ARG A 48 5.49 -4.45 7.34
CA ARG A 48 4.45 -3.83 8.16
C ARG A 48 4.56 -2.30 8.17
N PHE A 49 5.77 -1.74 8.34
CA PHE A 49 5.98 -0.28 8.31
C PHE A 49 5.61 0.34 6.96
N MET A 50 5.94 -0.32 5.86
CA MET A 50 5.54 0.10 4.51
C MET A 50 4.00 0.19 4.37
N VAL A 51 3.24 -0.72 4.97
CA VAL A 51 1.77 -0.71 4.84
C VAL A 51 1.12 0.22 5.85
N GLN A 52 1.44 0.08 7.15
CA GLN A 52 0.78 0.83 8.22
C GLN A 52 1.13 2.33 8.21
N TYR A 53 2.37 2.68 7.88
CA TYR A 53 2.84 4.07 7.95
C TYR A 53 3.22 4.65 6.58
N SER A 54 2.93 3.92 5.50
CA SER A 54 3.30 4.31 4.13
C SER A 54 4.78 4.69 3.99
N ASP A 55 5.65 4.04 4.78
CA ASP A 55 7.05 4.45 4.93
C ASP A 55 7.85 4.20 3.63
N ASN A 56 8.41 5.26 3.06
CA ASN A 56 9.13 5.20 1.77
C ASN A 56 10.46 4.43 1.88
N THR A 57 11.18 4.55 3.00
CA THR A 57 12.42 3.80 3.26
C THR A 57 12.13 2.31 3.36
N ALA A 58 11.10 1.93 4.12
CA ALA A 58 10.67 0.54 4.25
C ALA A 58 10.23 -0.04 2.90
N THR A 59 9.52 0.75 2.10
CA THR A 59 9.11 0.39 0.73
C THR A 59 10.34 0.07 -0.14
N ASN A 60 11.35 0.94 -0.14
CA ASN A 60 12.57 0.76 -0.93
C ASN A 60 13.40 -0.46 -0.49
N ILE A 61 13.50 -0.70 0.82
CA ILE A 61 14.15 -1.89 1.37
C ILE A 61 13.42 -3.15 0.91
N MET A 62 12.09 -3.18 0.99
CA MET A 62 11.30 -4.33 0.53
C MET A 62 11.40 -4.57 -0.97
N ILE A 63 11.38 -3.51 -1.80
CA ILE A 63 11.61 -3.63 -3.24
C ILE A 63 12.96 -4.30 -3.49
N SER A 64 14.01 -3.86 -2.80
CA SER A 64 15.36 -4.43 -2.95
C SER A 64 15.42 -5.88 -2.47
N ALA A 65 14.82 -6.20 -1.32
CA ALA A 65 14.77 -7.56 -0.77
C ALA A 65 14.04 -8.55 -1.69
N ILE A 66 13.01 -8.09 -2.41
CA ILE A 66 12.26 -8.90 -3.39
C ILE A 66 13.11 -9.20 -4.65
N GLY A 67 14.17 -8.44 -4.91
CA GLY A 67 15.01 -8.54 -6.11
C GLY A 67 14.93 -7.31 -7.02
N GLY A 68 14.45 -6.18 -6.52
CA GLY A 68 14.35 -4.92 -7.25
C GLY A 68 13.05 -4.76 -8.03
N VAL A 69 12.97 -3.65 -8.79
CA VAL A 69 11.77 -3.24 -9.53
C VAL A 69 11.29 -4.32 -10.51
N SER A 70 12.20 -4.95 -11.25
CA SER A 70 11.86 -6.01 -12.22
C SER A 70 11.22 -7.23 -11.54
N ALA A 71 11.75 -7.64 -10.40
CA ALA A 71 11.20 -8.76 -9.63
C ALA A 71 9.81 -8.44 -9.09
N VAL A 72 9.59 -7.22 -8.57
CA VAL A 72 8.25 -6.77 -8.15
C VAL A 72 7.26 -6.82 -9.30
N ASN A 73 7.61 -6.27 -10.47
CA ASN A 73 6.73 -6.34 -11.64
C ASN A 73 6.48 -7.78 -12.10
N ALA A 74 7.48 -8.66 -12.04
CA ALA A 74 7.27 -10.08 -12.37
C ALA A 74 6.24 -10.75 -11.45
N GLU A 75 6.24 -10.42 -10.15
CA GLU A 75 5.20 -10.89 -9.22
C GLU A 75 3.83 -10.28 -9.54
N ILE A 76 3.77 -8.97 -9.85
CA ILE A 76 2.52 -8.32 -10.27
C ILE A 76 1.93 -9.04 -11.50
N ARG A 77 2.77 -9.36 -12.50
CA ARG A 77 2.36 -10.12 -13.71
C ARG A 77 1.96 -11.57 -13.38
N ARG A 78 2.67 -12.22 -12.46
CA ARG A 78 2.34 -13.59 -12.01
C ARG A 78 0.95 -13.67 -11.37
N MET A 79 0.53 -12.61 -10.66
CA MET A 79 -0.81 -12.48 -10.10
C MET A 79 -1.90 -12.12 -11.14
N GLY A 80 -1.53 -11.95 -12.43
CA GLY A 80 -2.46 -11.63 -13.50
C GLY A 80 -2.70 -10.13 -13.72
N TYR A 81 -2.00 -9.25 -12.99
CA TYR A 81 -2.13 -7.80 -13.13
C TYR A 81 -1.12 -7.29 -14.16
N THR A 82 -1.59 -6.59 -15.19
CA THR A 82 -0.78 -6.21 -16.36
C THR A 82 -0.64 -4.70 -16.55
N GLN A 83 -1.52 -3.92 -15.95
CA GLN A 83 -1.54 -2.45 -16.08
C GLN A 83 -0.76 -1.75 -14.96
N THR A 84 -0.85 -2.28 -13.73
CA THR A 84 -0.08 -1.79 -12.58
C THR A 84 1.41 -2.05 -12.80
N THR A 85 2.23 -1.02 -12.65
CA THR A 85 3.66 -1.08 -12.96
C THR A 85 4.46 -0.20 -12.00
N LEU A 86 5.45 -0.79 -11.35
CA LEU A 86 6.49 -0.07 -10.60
C LEU A 86 7.64 0.24 -11.57
N ASN A 87 8.01 1.49 -11.76
CA ASN A 87 9.13 1.89 -12.63
C ASN A 87 10.30 2.50 -11.86
N ARG A 88 10.07 2.96 -10.62
CA ARG A 88 11.11 3.57 -9.80
C ARG A 88 10.92 3.29 -8.31
N TYR A 89 12.01 3.48 -7.58
CA TYR A 89 11.99 3.52 -6.11
C TYR A 89 11.30 4.80 -5.63
N MET A 90 10.89 4.78 -4.37
CA MET A 90 10.26 5.92 -3.72
C MET A 90 11.29 7.00 -3.46
N ARG A 91 10.97 8.25 -3.82
CA ARG A 91 11.71 9.47 -3.43
C ARG A 91 13.21 9.48 -3.82
N ILE A 92 13.60 8.68 -4.81
CA ILE A 92 14.94 8.76 -5.41
C ILE A 92 14.94 9.88 -6.45
N GLN A 93 15.55 11.01 -6.12
CA GLN A 93 15.48 12.24 -6.91
C GLN A 93 15.93 12.03 -8.36
N SER A 94 17.06 11.34 -8.58
CA SER A 94 17.57 11.09 -9.93
C SER A 94 16.61 10.29 -10.82
N GLN A 95 15.78 9.42 -10.25
CA GLN A 95 14.77 8.67 -11.00
C GLN A 95 13.53 9.52 -11.30
N ILE A 96 13.16 10.40 -10.38
CA ILE A 96 12.08 11.39 -10.57
C ILE A 96 12.49 12.38 -11.67
N ASP A 97 13.72 12.91 -11.62
CA ASP A 97 14.26 13.85 -12.61
C ASP A 97 14.35 13.22 -14.02
N ALA A 98 14.52 11.91 -14.09
CA ALA A 98 14.48 11.14 -15.33
C ALA A 98 13.05 10.89 -15.87
N GLY A 99 12.02 11.40 -15.19
CA GLY A 99 10.62 11.27 -15.58
C GLY A 99 10.03 9.88 -15.37
N LEU A 100 10.66 9.03 -14.56
CA LEU A 100 10.13 7.70 -14.25
C LEU A 100 8.98 7.83 -13.25
N GLU A 101 7.84 7.22 -13.54
CA GLU A 101 6.69 7.23 -12.63
C GLU A 101 6.05 5.86 -12.46
N ASN A 102 5.44 5.65 -11.29
CA ASN A 102 4.76 4.41 -10.94
C ASN A 102 3.27 4.52 -11.30
N TYR A 103 2.70 3.47 -11.87
CA TYR A 103 1.31 3.46 -12.32
C TYR A 103 0.52 2.36 -11.63
N ILE A 104 -0.72 2.67 -11.30
CA ILE A 104 -1.66 1.76 -10.66
C ILE A 104 -2.96 1.75 -11.45
N ASN A 105 -3.55 0.56 -11.61
CA ASN A 105 -4.88 0.42 -12.17
C ASN A 105 -5.89 0.15 -11.04
N VAL A 106 -6.99 0.90 -11.02
CA VAL A 106 -7.99 0.82 -9.93
C VAL A 106 -8.67 -0.55 -9.87
N HIS A 107 -8.94 -1.17 -11.02
CA HIS A 107 -9.59 -2.48 -11.06
C HIS A 107 -8.66 -3.57 -10.51
N GLU A 108 -7.38 -3.55 -10.89
CA GLU A 108 -6.39 -4.50 -10.39
C GLU A 108 -6.12 -4.31 -8.89
N ALA A 109 -6.09 -3.07 -8.40
CA ALA A 109 -5.91 -2.78 -6.99
C ALA A 109 -7.10 -3.26 -6.13
N VAL A 110 -8.33 -3.03 -6.61
CA VAL A 110 -9.56 -3.52 -5.98
C VAL A 110 -9.61 -5.05 -6.00
N ASP A 111 -9.26 -5.68 -7.12
CA ASP A 111 -9.21 -7.14 -7.23
C ASP A 111 -8.16 -7.75 -6.29
N LEU A 112 -6.97 -7.16 -6.20
CA LEU A 112 -5.95 -7.60 -5.25
C LEU A 112 -6.45 -7.53 -3.81
N LEU A 113 -7.03 -6.39 -3.41
CA LEU A 113 -7.58 -6.25 -2.05
C LEU A 113 -8.73 -7.24 -1.80
N LYS A 114 -9.54 -7.53 -2.82
CA LYS A 114 -10.58 -8.56 -2.76
C LYS A 114 -10.03 -9.94 -2.54
N ASN A 115 -8.96 -10.31 -3.24
CA ASN A 115 -8.36 -11.62 -3.09
C ASN A 115 -7.73 -11.80 -1.71
N ILE A 116 -7.03 -10.77 -1.22
CA ILE A 116 -6.48 -10.72 0.15
C ILE A 116 -7.62 -10.82 1.19
N TYR A 117 -8.68 -10.03 1.03
CA TYR A 117 -9.82 -10.01 1.96
C TYR A 117 -10.52 -11.37 2.07
N ASN A 118 -10.66 -12.07 0.94
CA ASN A 118 -11.31 -13.38 0.88
C ASN A 118 -10.38 -14.56 1.17
N ASN A 119 -9.09 -14.32 1.44
CA ASN A 119 -8.08 -15.37 1.62
C ASN A 119 -7.97 -16.30 0.40
N THR A 120 -7.92 -15.71 -0.79
CA THR A 120 -7.98 -16.42 -2.09
C THR A 120 -6.78 -16.14 -2.99
N LEU A 121 -5.88 -15.24 -2.59
CA LEU A 121 -4.68 -14.95 -3.36
C LEU A 121 -3.66 -16.08 -3.20
N GLN A 122 -3.31 -16.39 -1.95
CA GLN A 122 -2.34 -17.44 -1.61
C GLN A 122 -3.02 -18.62 -0.91
N ASN A 123 -4.18 -18.35 -0.29
CA ASN A 123 -4.88 -19.25 0.61
C ASN A 123 -3.96 -19.71 1.76
N THR A 124 -3.27 -18.75 2.39
CA THR A 124 -2.32 -18.98 3.48
C THR A 124 -2.61 -18.10 4.69
N THR A 125 -1.91 -18.35 5.80
CA THR A 125 -1.97 -17.48 6.98
C THR A 125 -1.38 -16.09 6.76
N ALA A 126 -0.77 -15.79 5.60
CA ALA A 126 -0.23 -14.47 5.30
C ALA A 126 -1.32 -13.43 5.02
N GLU A 127 -2.42 -13.81 4.39
CA GLU A 127 -3.50 -12.88 4.02
C GLU A 127 -4.19 -12.24 5.23
N PRO A 128 -4.51 -12.98 6.31
CA PRO A 128 -4.95 -12.37 7.57
C PRO A 128 -3.96 -11.36 8.14
N THR A 129 -2.65 -11.60 8.05
CA THR A 129 -1.62 -10.64 8.48
C THR A 129 -1.62 -9.39 7.60
N MET A 130 -1.69 -9.56 6.28
CA MET A 130 -1.79 -8.43 5.34
C MET A 130 -3.03 -7.58 5.61
N LEU A 131 -4.17 -8.20 5.89
CA LEU A 131 -5.38 -7.49 6.32
C LEU A 131 -5.16 -6.78 7.65
N ALA A 132 -4.59 -7.44 8.66
CA ALA A 132 -4.33 -6.79 9.95
C ALA A 132 -3.49 -5.52 9.78
N ASP A 133 -2.49 -5.53 8.90
CA ASP A 133 -1.69 -4.35 8.59
C ASP A 133 -2.50 -3.24 7.88
N LEU A 134 -3.35 -3.58 6.91
CA LEU A 134 -4.25 -2.61 6.28
C LEU A 134 -5.28 -2.02 7.25
N SER A 135 -5.75 -2.82 8.22
CA SER A 135 -6.65 -2.33 9.27
C SER A 135 -5.98 -1.27 10.13
N ASN A 136 -4.69 -1.47 10.42
CA ASN A 136 -3.86 -0.61 11.26
C ASN A 136 -3.16 0.51 10.48
N ASN A 137 -3.60 0.82 9.26
CA ASN A 137 -3.14 1.99 8.53
C ASN A 137 -3.27 3.26 9.40
N TYR A 138 -2.18 4.00 9.56
CA TYR A 138 -2.11 5.22 10.36
C TYR A 138 -2.93 6.36 9.73
N TYR A 139 -3.00 6.43 8.41
CA TYR A 139 -3.60 7.54 7.69
C TYR A 139 -5.06 7.30 7.33
N LYS A 140 -5.98 7.69 8.21
CA LYS A 140 -7.42 7.45 8.03
C LYS A 140 -8.17 8.69 7.53
N LEU A 141 -7.58 9.46 6.61
CA LEU A 141 -8.11 10.75 6.17
C LEU A 141 -9.05 10.69 4.95
N TRP A 142 -9.10 9.58 4.23
CA TRP A 142 -9.85 9.42 2.98
C TRP A 142 -11.17 8.65 3.15
N LEU A 143 -11.35 7.49 2.51
CA LEU A 143 -12.57 6.71 2.58
C LEU A 143 -12.97 6.39 4.04
N PRO A 144 -12.02 6.07 4.95
CA PRO A 144 -12.37 5.76 6.34
C PRO A 144 -12.75 6.96 7.21
N ALA A 145 -12.47 8.20 6.80
CA ALA A 145 -12.34 9.36 7.70
C ALA A 145 -13.54 9.66 8.58
N SER A 146 -14.74 9.32 8.12
CA SER A 146 -15.97 9.62 8.86
C SER A 146 -16.80 8.38 9.18
N ILE A 147 -16.25 7.19 8.98
CA ILE A 147 -16.99 5.92 9.13
C ILE A 147 -16.36 4.98 10.15
N GLN A 148 -15.28 5.36 10.83
CA GLN A 148 -14.55 4.48 11.76
C GLN A 148 -15.39 3.97 12.93
N SER A 149 -16.39 4.73 13.39
CA SER A 149 -17.30 4.29 14.46
C SER A 149 -18.45 3.42 13.95
N GLN A 150 -18.64 3.32 12.63
CA GLN A 150 -19.78 2.66 11.99
C GLN A 150 -19.35 1.42 11.18
N ALA A 151 -18.09 1.36 10.76
CA ALA A 151 -17.56 0.36 9.85
C ALA A 151 -16.16 -0.09 10.27
N GLN A 152 -15.85 -1.37 10.02
CA GLN A 152 -14.48 -1.85 9.99
C GLN A 152 -13.89 -1.54 8.62
N THR A 153 -12.65 -1.05 8.59
CA THR A 153 -11.98 -0.62 7.35
C THR A 153 -10.58 -1.17 7.25
N TRP A 154 -10.22 -1.60 6.04
CA TRP A 154 -8.88 -2.03 5.66
C TRP A 154 -8.51 -1.24 4.41
N ASP A 155 -7.54 -0.34 4.51
CA ASP A 155 -7.27 0.61 3.45
C ASP A 155 -5.79 0.87 3.24
N LYS A 156 -5.45 1.31 2.02
CA LYS A 156 -4.13 1.87 1.71
C LYS A 156 -4.32 3.14 0.88
N PRO A 157 -4.10 4.31 1.49
CA PRO A 157 -4.13 5.59 0.78
C PRO A 157 -2.80 5.89 0.11
N GLY A 158 -2.81 6.86 -0.78
CA GLY A 158 -1.62 7.44 -1.39
C GLY A 158 -1.91 8.84 -1.91
N ASN A 159 -0.93 9.73 -1.80
CA ASN A 159 -1.02 11.06 -2.35
C ASN A 159 0.33 11.59 -2.81
N ASP A 160 0.28 12.43 -3.85
CA ASP A 160 1.42 13.21 -4.32
C ASP A 160 0.93 14.57 -4.83
N GLY A 161 1.20 15.62 -4.06
CA GLY A 161 0.82 16.98 -4.41
C GLY A 161 1.57 17.54 -5.62
N THR A 162 2.73 17.01 -6.00
CA THR A 162 3.46 17.46 -7.18
C THR A 162 2.71 17.15 -8.47
N PHE A 163 2.00 16.02 -8.50
CA PHE A 163 1.22 15.58 -9.66
C PHE A 163 -0.30 15.69 -9.45
N GLY A 164 -0.72 16.26 -8.30
CA GLY A 164 -2.12 16.34 -7.91
C GLY A 164 -2.79 14.97 -7.79
N VAL A 165 -2.03 13.96 -7.37
CA VAL A 165 -2.48 12.58 -7.18
C VAL A 165 -3.05 12.41 -5.78
N GLU A 166 -4.20 11.76 -5.71
CA GLU A 166 -4.84 11.39 -4.46
C GLU A 166 -5.65 10.11 -4.69
N ASN A 167 -5.40 9.10 -3.86
CA ASN A 167 -6.00 7.78 -4.01
C ASN A 167 -6.21 7.09 -2.67
N ASP A 168 -7.18 6.17 -2.67
CA ASP A 168 -7.43 5.26 -1.57
C ASP A 168 -8.17 4.01 -2.07
N ILE A 169 -7.73 2.84 -1.61
CA ILE A 169 -8.34 1.55 -1.91
C ILE A 169 -8.71 0.93 -0.57
N ALA A 170 -9.99 0.61 -0.36
CA ALA A 170 -10.49 0.16 0.92
C ALA A 170 -11.49 -1.00 0.82
N ALA A 171 -11.40 -1.94 1.75
CA ALA A 171 -12.51 -2.82 2.11
C ALA A 171 -13.25 -2.18 3.29
N ILE A 172 -14.57 -2.06 3.17
CA ILE A 172 -15.44 -1.43 4.15
C ILE A 172 -16.52 -2.42 4.55
N LYS A 173 -16.55 -2.83 5.83
CA LYS A 173 -17.49 -3.81 6.36
C LYS A 173 -18.46 -3.17 7.36
N VAL A 174 -19.75 -3.37 7.11
CA VAL A 174 -20.88 -2.89 7.92
C VAL A 174 -21.94 -3.97 7.95
N ASN A 175 -22.51 -4.26 9.14
CA ASN A 175 -23.62 -5.20 9.31
C ASN A 175 -23.43 -6.56 8.61
N GLY A 176 -22.19 -7.08 8.61
CA GLY A 176 -21.84 -8.36 7.98
C GLY A 176 -21.65 -8.32 6.46
N LYS A 177 -21.91 -7.19 5.81
CA LYS A 177 -21.65 -6.97 4.36
C LYS A 177 -20.34 -6.23 4.18
N THR A 178 -19.63 -6.51 3.09
CA THR A 178 -18.37 -5.84 2.75
C THR A 178 -18.40 -5.35 1.31
N TYR A 179 -17.96 -4.11 1.10
CA TYR A 179 -17.65 -3.56 -0.22
C TYR A 179 -16.16 -3.32 -0.33
N ILE A 180 -15.61 -3.54 -1.52
CA ILE A 180 -14.23 -3.22 -1.84
C ILE A 180 -14.27 -2.16 -2.91
N VAL A 181 -13.69 -1.01 -2.58
CA VAL A 181 -13.80 0.22 -3.33
C VAL A 181 -12.41 0.77 -3.58
N GLY A 182 -12.20 1.32 -4.77
CA GLY A 182 -10.98 2.02 -5.12
C GLY A 182 -11.31 3.35 -5.76
N VAL A 183 -10.63 4.40 -5.31
CA VAL A 183 -10.74 5.73 -5.89
C VAL A 183 -9.34 6.23 -6.21
N LEU A 184 -9.09 6.52 -7.48
CA LEU A 184 -7.84 7.13 -7.94
C LEU A 184 -8.18 8.46 -8.61
N THR A 185 -7.50 9.52 -8.22
CA THR A 185 -7.61 10.83 -8.88
C THR A 185 -6.24 11.38 -9.20
N GLN A 186 -6.15 12.08 -10.32
CA GLN A 186 -4.98 12.85 -10.73
C GLN A 186 -5.49 14.10 -11.46
N HIS A 187 -5.15 15.28 -10.94
CA HIS A 187 -5.63 16.53 -11.50
C HIS A 187 -4.62 17.67 -11.29
N THR A 188 -4.26 18.36 -12.37
CA THR A 188 -3.35 19.50 -12.34
C THR A 188 -3.87 20.62 -11.41
N GLY A 189 -3.05 21.08 -10.47
CA GLY A 189 -3.44 22.10 -9.50
C GLY A 189 -4.10 21.57 -8.22
N SER A 190 -4.31 20.25 -8.11
CA SER A 190 -4.55 19.60 -6.82
C SER A 190 -3.24 19.54 -6.01
N ASN A 191 -3.34 19.70 -4.70
CA ASN A 191 -2.23 19.57 -3.75
C ASN A 191 -2.10 18.16 -3.14
N GLY A 192 -2.80 17.17 -3.71
CA GLY A 192 -2.81 15.78 -3.21
C GLY A 192 -3.69 15.56 -1.97
N VAL A 193 -4.46 16.57 -1.56
CA VAL A 193 -5.50 16.46 -0.52
C VAL A 193 -6.77 17.24 -0.90
N SER A 194 -6.90 17.61 -2.18
CA SER A 194 -8.02 18.43 -2.66
C SER A 194 -9.34 17.66 -2.69
N ASN A 195 -9.30 16.34 -2.84
CA ASN A 195 -10.45 15.46 -2.92
C ASN A 195 -10.74 14.72 -1.60
N THR A 196 -10.00 15.00 -0.52
CA THR A 196 -10.10 14.25 0.75
C THR A 196 -11.53 14.25 1.29
N GLY A 197 -12.21 15.41 1.26
CA GLY A 197 -13.61 15.52 1.68
C GLY A 197 -14.59 14.76 0.78
N VAL A 198 -14.30 14.67 -0.53
CA VAL A 198 -15.12 13.89 -1.47
C VAL A 198 -14.99 12.40 -1.16
N PHE A 199 -13.78 11.92 -0.89
CA PHE A 199 -13.53 10.52 -0.54
C PHE A 199 -14.22 10.16 0.79
N ALA A 200 -14.09 11.03 1.80
CA ALA A 200 -14.75 10.84 3.09
C ALA A 200 -16.29 10.77 2.94
N ASN A 201 -16.89 11.63 2.11
CA ASN A 201 -18.32 11.58 1.84
C ASN A 201 -18.72 10.33 1.07
N PHE A 202 -17.90 9.86 0.14
CA PHE A 202 -18.17 8.61 -0.57
C PHE A 202 -18.14 7.40 0.38
N GLY A 203 -17.18 7.36 1.31
CA GLY A 203 -17.15 6.37 2.39
C GLY A 203 -18.43 6.38 3.23
N LYS A 204 -18.93 7.57 3.62
CA LYS A 204 -20.23 7.70 4.31
C LYS A 204 -21.39 7.14 3.48
N SER A 205 -21.46 7.50 2.19
CA SER A 205 -22.53 7.03 1.30
C SER A 205 -22.56 5.49 1.20
N ILE A 206 -21.39 4.85 1.13
CA ILE A 206 -21.26 3.39 1.14
C ILE A 206 -21.86 2.82 2.43
N VAL A 207 -21.50 3.36 3.59
CA VAL A 207 -22.06 2.91 4.89
C VAL A 207 -23.57 3.14 4.98
N THR A 208 -24.08 4.30 4.54
CA THR A 208 -25.51 4.60 4.56
C THR A 208 -26.34 3.62 3.72
N VAL A 209 -25.83 3.18 2.57
CA VAL A 209 -26.53 2.18 1.73
C VAL A 209 -26.50 0.78 2.35
N MET A 210 -25.54 0.50 3.24
CA MET A 210 -25.36 -0.80 3.88
C MET A 210 -26.05 -0.96 5.24
N ALA A 211 -26.28 0.15 5.93
CA ALA A 211 -26.92 0.19 7.25
C ALA A 211 -28.34 -0.39 7.19
#